data_AF-D1P848-F1
#
_entry.id   AF-D1P848-F1
#
_cell.length_a   1.000
_cell.length_b   1.000
_cell.length_c   1.000
_cell.angle_alpha   90.00
_cell.angle_beta   90.00
_cell.angle_gamma   90.00
#
_symmetry.space_group_name_H-M   'P 1'
#
loop_
_entity.id
_entity.type
_entity.pdbx_description
1 polymer ?
#
loop_
_entity_poly.entity_id
_entity_poly.type
_entity_poly.pdbx_seq_one_letter_code
_entity_poly.pdbx_strand_id
1 'polypeptide(L)' 'MTTSSGTKLYGDHRGVWGLIRLLETANIAPYAGSTSSYTVTWNTKEGYSLNYQLRTEMGQGPLALLKLRNFVLPEKIFLD' A
#
# COMPACT_ATOMS: atom_id res chain seq x y z
N MET A 1 9.25 22.50 24.05
CA MET A 1 8.43 21.95 22.94
C MET A 1 9.20 22.18 21.66
N THR A 2 9.79 21.16 21.07
CA THR A 2 10.55 21.31 19.82
C THR A 2 9.58 21.24 18.64
N THR A 3 9.28 22.39 18.05
CA THR A 3 8.57 22.46 16.77
C THR A 3 9.53 21.99 15.67
N SER A 4 9.49 20.71 15.33
CA SER A 4 10.24 20.18 14.20
C SER A 4 9.46 20.47 12.91
N SER A 5 9.40 21.75 12.51
CA SER A 5 8.72 22.18 11.29
C SER A 5 9.69 22.25 10.12
N GLY A 6 9.54 21.31 9.19
CA GLY A 6 10.29 21.22 7.94
C GLY A 6 9.78 20.02 7.13
N THR A 7 9.99 20.02 5.82
CA THR A 7 9.63 18.88 4.96
C THR A 7 10.42 17.64 5.38
N LYS A 8 9.73 16.52 5.62
CA LYS A 8 10.34 15.24 5.99
C LYS A 8 9.87 14.15 5.03
N LEU A 9 10.82 13.32 4.62
CA LEU A 9 10.54 12.18 3.76
C LEU A 9 9.98 11.02 4.60
N TYR A 10 8.84 10.48 4.19
CA TYR A 10 8.24 9.30 4.84
C TYR A 10 9.01 8.01 4.51
N GLY A 11 9.32 7.78 3.23
CA GLY A 11 10.08 6.63 2.77
C GLY A 11 10.67 6.84 1.37
N ASP A 12 11.85 6.26 1.12
CA ASP A 12 12.50 6.18 -0.19
C ASP A 12 12.54 4.72 -0.65
N HIS A 13 11.74 4.39 -1.67
CA HIS A 13 11.70 3.06 -2.29
C HIS A 13 12.13 3.14 -3.75
N ARG A 14 13.39 2.78 -4.04
CA ARG A 14 13.96 2.87 -5.39
C ARG A 14 13.49 1.75 -6.33
N GLY A 15 13.55 2.04 -7.64
CA GLY A 15 13.28 1.10 -8.73
C GLY A 15 11.80 1.00 -9.12
N VAL A 16 11.51 0.21 -10.17
CA VAL A 16 10.17 0.09 -10.78
C VAL A 16 9.08 -0.40 -9.82
N TRP A 17 9.45 -1.12 -8.76
CA TRP A 17 8.55 -1.62 -7.71
C TRP A 17 8.41 -0.65 -6.52
N GLY A 18 8.95 0.56 -6.61
CA GLY A 18 8.95 1.54 -5.52
C GLY A 18 7.55 1.84 -4.97
N LEU A 19 6.58 2.06 -5.87
CA LEU A 19 5.19 2.30 -5.50
C LEU A 19 4.56 1.12 -4.74
N ILE A 20 4.82 -0.12 -5.17
CA ILE A 20 4.24 -1.30 -4.54
C ILE A 20 4.80 -1.49 -3.12
N ARG A 21 6.11 -1.26 -2.94
CA ARG A 21 6.73 -1.28 -1.60
C ARG A 21 6.21 -0.15 -0.70
N LEU A 22 5.92 1.02 -1.26
CA LEU A 22 5.30 2.10 -0.50
C LEU A 22 3.88 1.70 -0.03
N LEU A 23 3.05 1.18 -0.94
CA LEU A 23 1.68 0.75 -0.66
C LEU A 23 1.62 -0.40 0.35
N GLU A 24 2.60 -1.28 0.34
CA GLU A 24 2.72 -2.38 1.30
C GLU A 24 2.85 -1.89 2.76
N THR A 25 3.46 -0.73 2.99
CA THR A 25 3.60 -0.15 4.33
C THR A 25 2.36 0.61 4.81
N ALA A 26 1.34 0.73 3.95
CA ALA A 26 0.11 1.45 4.26
C ALA A 26 -0.92 0.58 4.97
N ASN A 27 -1.76 1.21 5.79
CA ASN A 27 -3.06 0.67 6.14
C ASN A 27 -4.03 0.96 4.99
N ILE A 28 -4.64 -0.08 4.42
CA ILE A 28 -5.54 0.02 3.29
C ILE A 28 -6.93 -0.47 3.71
N ALA A 29 -7.93 0.41 3.59
CA ALA A 29 -9.32 0.09 3.89
C ALA A 29 -10.22 0.41 2.67
N PRO A 30 -11.20 -0.45 2.33
CA PRO A 30 -12.16 -0.13 1.27
C PRO A 30 -12.99 1.10 1.64
N TYR A 31 -13.26 1.96 0.66
CA TYR A 31 -14.08 3.16 0.88
C TYR A 31 -15.57 2.80 0.84
N ALA A 32 -16.31 3.18 1.89
CA ALA A 32 -17.75 2.93 1.97
C ALA A 32 -18.47 3.68 0.83
N GLY A 33 -19.03 2.94 -0.12
CA GLY A 33 -19.79 3.49 -1.25
C GLY A 33 -19.14 3.35 -2.63
N SER A 34 -17.93 2.77 -2.74
CA SER A 34 -17.32 2.46 -4.05
C SER A 34 -16.50 1.17 -3.97
N THR A 35 -16.69 0.28 -4.94
CA THR A 35 -15.94 -0.98 -5.05
C THR A 35 -14.54 -0.80 -5.62
N SER A 36 -14.23 0.38 -6.18
CA SER A 36 -12.92 0.70 -6.79
C SER A 36 -12.18 1.83 -6.06
N SER A 37 -12.64 2.22 -4.87
CA SER A 37 -11.99 3.26 -4.07
C SER A 37 -11.49 2.70 -2.73
N TYR A 38 -10.30 3.13 -2.33
CA TYR A 38 -9.62 2.69 -1.13
C TYR A 38 -9.07 3.90 -0.37
N THR A 39 -9.21 3.87 0.96
CA THR A 39 -8.48 4.77 1.85
C THR A 39 -7.11 4.15 2.11
N VAL A 40 -6.06 4.93 1.87
CA VAL A 40 -4.66 4.54 2.08
C VAL A 40 -4.05 5.47 3.11
N THR A 41 -3.62 4.91 4.23
CA THR A 41 -3.10 5.65 5.37
C THR A 41 -1.71 5.18 5.75
N TRP A 42 -0.76 6.10 5.85
CA TRP A 42 0.56 5.86 6.42
C TRP A 42 0.73 6.59 7.74
N ASN A 43 1.17 5.88 8.78
CA ASN A 43 1.47 6.49 10.07
C ASN A 43 2.96 6.82 10.14
N THR A 44 3.27 8.11 10.26
CA THR A 44 4.64 8.59 10.44
C THR A 44 5.16 8.20 11.83
N LYS A 45 6.49 8.13 11.98
CA LYS A 45 7.14 7.90 13.29
C LYS A 45 6.80 8.97 14.34
N GLU A 46 6.33 10.13 13.89
CA GLU A 46 5.99 11.29 14.72
C GLU A 46 4.50 11.28 15.16
N GLY A 47 3.75 10.25 14.76
CA GLY A 47 2.34 10.07 15.15
C GLY A 47 1.34 10.78 14.22
N TYR A 48 1.80 11.48 13.18
CA TYR A 48 0.93 12.03 12.14
C TYR A 48 0.54 10.96 11.12
N SER A 49 -0.66 11.07 10.55
CA SER A 49 -1.13 10.20 9.47
C SER A 49 -1.14 10.92 8.12
N LEU A 50 -0.63 10.25 7.09
CA LEU A 50 -0.71 10.67 5.70
C LEU A 50 -1.86 9.91 5.04
N ASN A 51 -2.95 10.61 4.70
CA ASN A 51 -4.20 10.00 4.23
C ASN A 51 -4.45 10.32 2.75
N TYR A 52 -4.71 9.29 1.95
CA TYR A 52 -4.99 9.40 0.52
C TYR A 52 -6.21 8.55 0.14
N GLN A 53 -6.89 8.96 -0.94
CA GLN A 53 -7.90 8.15 -1.62
C GLN A 53 -7.30 7.61 -2.92
N LEU A 54 -7.26 6.28 -3.03
CA LEU A 54 -6.83 5.58 -4.24
C LEU A 54 -8.07 5.09 -4.98
N ARG A 55 -8.27 5.58 -6.20
CA ARG A 55 -9.30 5.07 -7.12
C ARG A 55 -8.65 4.26 -8.22
N THR A 56 -9.15 3.06 -8.46
CA THR A 56 -8.67 2.16 -9.51
C THR A 56 -9.64 2.20 -10.70
N GLU A 57 -9.10 1.97 -11.90
CA GLU A 57 -9.93 1.85 -13.11
C GLU A 57 -10.66 0.50 -13.13
N MET A 58 -9.98 -0.56 -12.69
CA MET A 58 -10.52 -1.92 -12.64
C MET A 58 -9.95 -2.71 -11.46
N GLY A 59 -10.81 -3.49 -10.81
CA GLY A 59 -10.44 -4.38 -9.71
C GLY A 59 -9.70 -3.66 -8.59
N GLN A 60 -8.66 -4.30 -8.05
CA GLN A 60 -7.82 -3.72 -6.99
C GLN A 60 -6.65 -2.86 -7.54
N GLY A 61 -6.58 -2.65 -8.86
CA GLY A 61 -5.50 -1.88 -9.50
C GLY A 61 -4.10 -2.31 -9.03
N PRO A 62 -3.22 -1.39 -8.62
CA PRO A 62 -1.88 -1.73 -8.16
C PRO A 62 -1.87 -2.56 -6.86
N LEU A 63 -2.93 -2.51 -6.05
CA LEU A 63 -3.02 -3.28 -4.81
C LEU A 63 -3.10 -4.79 -5.06
N ALA A 64 -3.54 -5.22 -6.24
CA ALA A 64 -3.57 -6.63 -6.62
C ALA A 64 -2.18 -7.27 -6.55
N LEU A 65 -1.13 -6.51 -6.83
CA LEU A 65 0.26 -6.99 -6.80
C LEU A 65 0.74 -7.34 -5.40
N LEU A 66 0.12 -6.79 -4.34
CA LEU A 66 0.44 -7.15 -2.96
C LEU A 66 0.11 -8.63 -2.65
N LYS A 67 -0.78 -9.26 -3.42
CA LYS A 67 -1.08 -10.70 -3.28
C LYS A 67 0.07 -11.62 -3.70
N LEU A 68 1.03 -11.11 -4.47
CA LEU A 68 2.22 -11.86 -4.87
C LEU A 68 3.28 -11.94 -3.76
N ARG A 69 3.06 -11.25 -2.64
CA ARG A 69 3.93 -11.30 -1.46
C ARG A 69 3.99 -12.72 -0.91
N ASN A 70 5.18 -13.28 -0.90
CA ASN A 70 5.44 -14.65 -0.44
C ASN A 70 4.63 -15.71 -1.21
N PHE A 71 4.15 -15.37 -2.41
CA PHE A 71 3.46 -16.32 -3.26
C PHE A 71 4.47 -17.36 -3.77
N VAL A 72 4.14 -18.63 -3.60
CA VAL A 72 4.89 -19.76 -4.15
C VAL A 72 3.94 -20.57 -5.01
N LEU A 73 4.36 -20.87 -6.23
CA LEU A 73 3.60 -21.71 -7.12
C LEU A 73 3.64 -23.16 -6.60
N PRO A 74 2.49 -23.86 -6.46
CA PRO A 74 2.49 -25.27 -6.09
C PRO A 74 3.27 -26.13 -7.08
N GLU A 75 4.02 -27.12 -6.58
CA GLU A 75 4.81 -28.04 -7.42
C GLU A 75 3.94 -29.05 -8.16
N LYS A 76 2.75 -29.37 -7.61
CA LYS A 76 1.83 -30.35 -8.18
C LYS A 76 0.39 -29.84 -8.12
N ILE A 77 -0.39 -30.20 -9.13
CA ILE A 77 -1.84 -29.91 -9.21
C ILE A 77 -2.66 -31.01 -8.55
N PHE A 78 -2.22 -32.27 -8.70
CA PHE A 78 -2.83 -33.43 -8.08
C PHE A 78 -1.86 -34.03 -7.06
N LEU A 79 -2.37 -34.30 -5.86
CA LEU A 79 -1.70 -35.15 -4.89
C LEU A 79 -2.03 -36.58 -5.33
N ASP A 80 -1.03 -37.30 -5.81
CA ASP A 80 -1.17 -38.74 -6.09
C ASP A 80 -1.70 -39.50 -4.86
#